data_AF-E1QQD5-F1
#
_entry.id   AF-E1QQD5-F1
#
_cell.length_a   1.000
_cell.length_b   1.000
_cell.length_c   1.000
_cell.angle_alpha   90.00
_cell.angle_beta   90.00
_cell.angle_gamma   90.00
#
_symmetry.space_group_name_H-M   'P 1'
#
loop_
_entity.id
_entity.type
_entity.pdbx_description
1 polymer ?
#
loop_
_entity_poly.entity_id
_entity_poly.type
_entity_poly.pdbx_seq_one_letter_code
_entity_poly.pdbx_strand_id
1 'polypeptide(L)'
;MNVDKQEPKDIWKIDRRVKIDEVRKTKLRVKPINVKVITLGKEEQRLIKKWSSECAGPLRGFCTTVLIKLLTYFTSRSIDDLLNEVTRKGLSLEATLILLSQYDLVNNDDTLIRSYLNTGNTDINLLINILSKNGINIKPEDLEQIIQSSKDKVKRRSRLFPKLLKH
;
A
#
# COMPACT_ATOMS: atom_id res chain seq x y z
N MET A 1 -15.51 -14.50 -40.25
CA MET A 1 -15.60 -13.47 -39.19
C MET A 1 -15.42 -14.18 -37.86
N ASN A 2 -14.18 -14.25 -37.36
CA ASN A 2 -13.90 -14.85 -36.06
C ASN A 2 -13.83 -13.74 -35.02
N VAL A 3 -14.77 -13.77 -34.08
CA VAL A 3 -14.77 -12.92 -32.89
C VAL A 3 -13.99 -13.67 -31.84
N ASP A 4 -12.68 -13.40 -31.76
CA ASP A 4 -11.84 -13.84 -30.65
C ASP A 4 -12.28 -13.10 -29.38
N LYS A 5 -12.99 -13.83 -28.52
CA LYS A 5 -13.25 -13.43 -27.14
C LYS A 5 -11.94 -13.50 -26.37
N GLN A 6 -11.33 -12.35 -26.15
CA GLN A 6 -10.16 -12.25 -25.27
C GLN A 6 -10.65 -11.99 -23.84
N GLU A 7 -10.69 -13.06 -23.03
CA GLU A 7 -10.91 -12.98 -21.59
C GLU A 7 -9.79 -12.16 -20.91
N PRO A 8 -10.12 -11.25 -19.97
CA PRO A 8 -9.09 -10.58 -19.18
C PRO A 8 -8.46 -11.59 -18.21
N LYS A 9 -7.15 -11.79 -18.35
CA LYS A 9 -6.34 -12.64 -17.47
C LYS A 9 -6.36 -12.09 -16.05
N ASP A 10 -7.12 -12.75 -15.18
CA ASP A 10 -7.03 -12.62 -13.74
C ASP A 10 -5.61 -12.96 -13.25
N ILE A 11 -4.83 -11.94 -12.91
CA ILE A 11 -3.49 -12.08 -12.30
C ILE A 11 -3.45 -11.27 -11.00
N TRP A 12 -4.27 -11.64 -10.01
CA TRP A 12 -4.05 -11.24 -8.61
C TRP A 12 -4.43 -12.40 -7.69
N LYS A 13 -3.67 -13.50 -7.76
CA LYS A 13 -3.68 -14.49 -6.67
C LYS A 13 -2.60 -14.09 -5.68
N ILE A 14 -3.02 -13.39 -4.63
CA ILE A 14 -2.17 -13.14 -3.46
C ILE A 14 -2.05 -14.46 -2.69
N ASP A 15 -0.86 -15.04 -2.71
CA ASP A 15 -0.56 -16.31 -2.06
C ASP A 15 -0.61 -16.15 -0.53
N ARG A 16 -1.63 -16.75 0.09
CA ARG A 16 -1.94 -16.66 1.52
C ARG A 16 -1.11 -17.69 2.29
N ARG A 17 -0.32 -17.24 3.28
CA ARG A 17 0.08 -18.11 4.39
C ARG A 17 -1.04 -18.14 5.44
N VAL A 18 -1.75 -19.27 5.54
CA VAL A 18 -2.70 -19.55 6.63
C VAL A 18 -2.03 -20.45 7.67
N LYS A 19 -2.12 -20.05 8.94
CA LYS A 19 -2.31 -20.96 10.08
C LYS A 19 -2.49 -20.16 11.36
N ILE A 20 -3.68 -20.20 11.97
CA ILE A 20 -3.82 -20.33 13.43
C ILE A 20 -5.07 -21.18 13.72
N ASP A 21 -4.82 -22.29 14.42
CA ASP A 21 -5.74 -23.32 14.89
C ASP A 21 -6.84 -22.82 15.84
N GLU A 22 -7.91 -23.60 15.84
CA GLU A 22 -9.15 -23.52 16.61
C GLU A 22 -8.94 -23.79 18.11
N VAL A 23 -9.31 -22.86 19.02
CA VAL A 23 -9.69 -23.24 20.40
C VAL A 23 -10.77 -22.32 20.97
N ARG A 24 -11.87 -22.97 21.37
CA ARG A 24 -13.10 -22.46 21.98
C ARG A 24 -12.93 -21.94 23.42
N LYS A 25 -13.79 -20.98 23.78
CA LYS A 25 -14.47 -20.72 25.08
C LYS A 25 -13.61 -20.74 26.36
N THR A 26 -13.45 -19.58 27.03
CA THR A 26 -14.03 -19.26 28.37
C THR A 26 -13.41 -18.00 29.02
N LYS A 27 -14.29 -17.14 29.53
CA LYS A 27 -14.20 -16.12 30.61
C LYS A 27 -12.97 -15.19 30.69
N LEU A 28 -13.26 -13.94 30.37
CA LEU A 28 -12.55 -12.68 30.65
C LEU A 28 -11.71 -12.69 31.95
N ARG A 29 -10.39 -12.82 31.78
CA ARG A 29 -9.36 -12.14 32.59
C ARG A 29 -8.34 -11.62 31.58
N VAL A 30 -8.30 -10.30 31.40
CA VAL A 30 -7.35 -9.65 30.48
C VAL A 30 -5.95 -9.74 31.11
N LYS A 31 -5.28 -10.89 30.90
CA LYS A 31 -3.82 -10.97 31.02
C LYS A 31 -3.22 -10.03 29.97
N PRO A 32 -2.13 -9.31 30.27
CA PRO A 32 -1.45 -8.52 29.26
C PRO A 32 -1.17 -9.42 28.07
N ILE A 33 -1.80 -9.10 26.94
CA ILE A 33 -1.59 -9.80 25.69
C ILE A 33 -0.10 -9.62 25.42
N ASN A 34 0.67 -10.70 25.54
CA ASN A 34 1.98 -10.79 24.92
C ASN A 34 1.70 -10.65 23.42
N VAL A 35 1.64 -9.40 22.96
CA VAL A 35 1.75 -9.06 21.55
C VAL A 35 3.04 -9.74 21.16
N LYS A 36 2.96 -10.83 20.42
CA LYS A 36 4.11 -11.36 19.71
C LYS A 36 4.58 -10.18 18.88
N VAL A 37 5.60 -9.49 19.38
CA VAL A 37 6.38 -8.55 18.59
C VAL A 37 6.80 -9.40 17.42
N ILE A 38 6.12 -9.21 16.28
CA ILE A 38 6.55 -9.80 15.03
C ILE A 38 7.95 -9.27 14.90
N THR A 39 8.92 -10.13 15.17
CA THR A 39 10.32 -9.74 15.15
C THR A 39 10.61 -9.61 13.67
N LEU A 40 10.39 -8.40 13.15
CA LEU A 40 10.57 -8.09 11.75
C LEU A 40 12.00 -8.48 11.42
N GLY A 41 12.15 -9.40 10.47
CA GLY A 41 13.45 -9.81 9.99
C GLY A 41 14.17 -8.62 9.35
N LYS A 42 15.45 -8.83 9.05
CA LYS A 42 16.28 -7.79 8.41
C LYS A 42 15.69 -7.35 7.06
N GLU A 43 15.02 -8.24 6.35
CA GLU A 43 14.39 -7.96 5.06
C GLU A 43 13.16 -7.06 5.20
N GLU A 44 12.27 -7.38 6.14
CA GLU A 44 11.09 -6.58 6.47
C GLU A 44 11.49 -5.16 6.88
N GLN A 45 12.50 -5.04 7.76
CA GLN A 45 12.99 -3.74 8.21
C GLN A 45 13.59 -2.91 7.06
N ARG A 46 14.32 -3.54 6.14
CA ARG A 46 14.85 -2.88 4.94
C ARG A 46 13.73 -2.39 4.04
N LEU A 47 12.68 -3.19 3.84
CA LEU A 47 11.52 -2.82 3.05
C LEU A 47 10.79 -1.62 3.67
N ILE A 48 10.51 -1.67 4.97
CA ILE A 48 9.86 -0.56 5.69
C ILE A 48 10.68 0.71 5.55
N LYS A 49 12.00 0.63 5.75
CA LYS A 49 12.89 1.80 5.64
C LYS A 49 12.92 2.35 4.21
N LYS A 50 13.03 1.49 3.20
CA LYS A 50 13.01 1.87 1.78
C LYS A 50 11.75 2.68 1.47
N TRP A 51 10.57 2.10 1.70
CA TRP A 51 9.31 2.72 1.27
C TRP A 51 8.85 3.87 2.16
N SER A 52 9.07 3.80 3.48
CA SER A 52 8.74 4.94 4.36
C SER A 52 9.62 6.16 4.07
N SER A 53 10.86 5.96 3.60
CA SER A 53 11.74 7.08 3.23
C SER A 53 11.25 7.83 1.98
N GLU A 54 10.59 7.13 1.05
CA GLU A 54 10.01 7.71 -0.17
C GLU A 54 8.72 8.50 0.12
N CYS A 55 8.01 8.19 1.20
CA CYS A 55 6.86 8.98 1.64
C CYS A 55 7.25 10.39 2.08
N ALA A 56 6.33 11.35 1.86
CA ALA A 56 6.43 12.69 2.41
C ALA A 56 6.60 12.69 3.94
N GLY A 57 7.41 13.63 4.45
CA GLY A 57 7.75 13.74 5.88
C GLY A 57 6.54 13.66 6.83
N PRO A 58 5.46 14.44 6.61
CA PRO A 58 4.26 14.39 7.45
C PRO A 58 3.56 13.02 7.50
N LEU A 59 3.68 12.23 6.43
CA LEU A 59 3.04 10.91 6.31
C LEU A 59 4.00 9.74 6.55
N ARG A 60 5.29 9.99 6.80
CA ARG A 60 6.29 8.93 6.96
C ARG A 60 5.97 7.98 8.12
N GLY A 61 5.52 8.52 9.27
CA GLY A 61 5.10 7.71 10.41
C GLY A 61 3.91 6.82 10.07
N PHE A 62 2.92 7.38 9.38
CA PHE A 62 1.76 6.64 8.88
C PHE A 62 2.14 5.52 7.93
N CYS A 63 2.93 5.84 6.90
CA CYS A 63 3.40 4.86 5.92
C CYS A 63 4.12 3.70 6.61
N THR A 64 4.95 4.01 7.62
CA THR A 64 5.65 3.00 8.43
C THR A 64 4.66 2.06 9.13
N THR A 65 3.65 2.62 9.80
CA THR A 65 2.61 1.83 10.48
C THR A 65 1.82 0.95 9.52
N VAL A 66 1.43 1.49 8.35
CA VAL A 66 0.71 0.72 7.33
C VAL A 66 1.57 -0.42 6.78
N LEU A 67 2.85 -0.16 6.48
CA LEU A 67 3.77 -1.20 6.00
C LEU A 67 3.96 -2.32 7.02
N ILE A 68 4.11 -1.99 8.30
CA ILE A 68 4.17 -2.98 9.39
C ILE A 68 2.89 -3.80 9.43
N LYS A 69 1.72 -3.15 9.35
CA LYS A 69 0.41 -3.84 9.30
C LYS A 69 0.33 -4.78 8.10
N LEU A 70 0.72 -4.33 6.91
CA LEU A 70 0.71 -5.16 5.70
C LEU A 70 1.63 -6.38 5.84
N LEU A 71 2.80 -6.23 6.45
CA LEU A 71 3.74 -7.33 6.70
C LEU A 71 3.22 -8.38 7.68
N THR A 72 2.16 -8.09 8.43
CA THR A 72 1.49 -9.11 9.25
C THR A 72 0.67 -10.10 8.41
N TYR A 73 0.36 -9.73 7.16
CA TYR A 73 -0.55 -10.49 6.29
C TYR A 73 0.08 -10.89 4.96
N PHE A 74 1.02 -10.09 4.46
CA PHE A 74 1.66 -10.26 3.15
C PHE A 74 3.17 -10.43 3.30
N THR A 75 3.77 -11.09 2.31
CA THR A 75 5.23 -11.22 2.27
C THR A 75 5.88 -9.89 1.88
N SER A 76 7.11 -9.68 2.33
CA SER A 76 7.93 -8.53 1.93
C SER A 76 8.02 -8.40 0.40
N ARG A 77 8.19 -9.52 -0.33
CA ARG A 77 8.24 -9.51 -1.80
C ARG A 77 6.93 -8.99 -2.41
N SER A 78 5.78 -9.49 -1.95
CA SER A 78 4.47 -9.07 -2.48
C SER A 78 4.22 -7.57 -2.28
N ILE A 79 4.63 -7.02 -1.13
CA ILE A 79 4.51 -5.58 -0.87
C ILE A 79 5.46 -4.80 -1.76
N ASP A 80 6.71 -5.23 -1.92
CA ASP A 80 7.68 -4.55 -2.79
C ASP A 80 7.20 -4.53 -4.24
N ASP A 81 6.71 -5.65 -4.76
CA ASP A 81 6.18 -5.77 -6.12
C ASP A 81 4.99 -4.80 -6.35
N LEU A 82 4.06 -4.75 -5.40
CA LEU A 82 2.91 -3.83 -5.46
C LEU A 82 3.36 -2.36 -5.50
N LEU A 83 4.25 -1.95 -4.59
CA LEU A 83 4.69 -0.56 -4.50
C LEU A 83 5.60 -0.16 -5.67
N ASN A 84 6.39 -1.10 -6.20
CA ASN A 84 7.13 -0.91 -7.45
C ASN A 84 6.16 -0.71 -8.62
N GLU A 85 5.06 -1.47 -8.71
CA GLU A 85 4.06 -1.28 -9.76
C GLU A 85 3.38 0.08 -9.66
N VAL A 86 2.95 0.48 -8.45
CA VAL A 86 2.35 1.79 -8.16
C VAL A 86 3.25 2.91 -8.65
N THR A 87 4.52 2.89 -8.24
CA THR A 87 5.48 3.93 -8.63
C THR A 87 5.78 3.89 -10.13
N ARG A 88 5.88 2.70 -10.75
CA ARG A 88 6.06 2.58 -12.21
C ARG A 88 4.87 3.13 -13.00
N LYS A 89 3.64 2.96 -12.50
CA LYS A 89 2.42 3.53 -13.08
C LYS A 89 2.30 5.04 -12.86
N GLY A 90 3.24 5.67 -12.14
CA GLY A 90 3.18 7.09 -11.81
C GLY A 90 2.10 7.43 -10.78
N LEU A 91 1.68 6.45 -9.97
CA LEU A 91 0.71 6.64 -8.90
C LEU A 91 1.42 7.12 -7.63
N SER A 92 0.67 7.80 -6.75
CA SER A 92 1.21 8.26 -5.47
C SER A 92 1.33 7.09 -4.51
N LEU A 93 2.53 6.93 -3.96
CA LEU A 93 2.80 5.97 -2.91
C LEU A 93 1.94 6.24 -1.68
N GLU A 94 1.80 7.51 -1.30
CA GLU A 94 1.01 7.96 -0.16
C GLU A 94 -0.46 7.63 -0.32
N ALA A 95 -1.06 7.98 -1.47
CA ALA A 95 -2.46 7.65 -1.74
C ALA A 95 -2.70 6.13 -1.69
N THR A 96 -1.78 5.34 -2.26
CA THR A 96 -1.87 3.87 -2.24
C THR A 96 -1.83 3.35 -0.80
N LEU A 97 -0.88 3.80 0.02
CA LEU A 97 -0.75 3.34 1.40
C LEU A 97 -1.92 3.80 2.28
N ILE A 98 -2.48 4.99 2.02
CA ILE A 98 -3.71 5.46 2.69
C ILE A 98 -4.87 4.52 2.37
N LEU A 99 -5.09 4.17 1.09
CA LEU A 99 -6.15 3.24 0.70
C LEU A 99 -5.91 1.83 1.26
N LEU A 100 -4.68 1.32 1.19
CA LEU A 100 -4.29 0.02 1.76
C LEU A 100 -4.49 -0.05 3.27
N SER A 101 -4.44 1.07 3.99
CA SER A 101 -4.70 1.09 5.44
C SER A 101 -6.12 0.63 5.80
N GLN A 102 -7.07 0.87 4.90
CA GLN A 102 -8.48 0.49 5.04
C GLN A 102 -8.77 -0.93 4.61
N TYR A 103 -7.83 -1.59 3.92
CA TYR A 103 -8.05 -2.94 3.41
C TYR A 103 -8.39 -3.87 4.57
N ASP A 104 -9.64 -4.34 4.56
CA ASP A 104 -10.18 -5.26 5.54
C ASP A 104 -10.11 -6.67 4.97
N LEU A 105 -9.23 -7.48 5.52
CA LEU A 105 -9.04 -8.87 5.13
C LEU A 105 -10.24 -9.75 5.46
N VAL A 106 -11.10 -9.35 6.41
CA VAL A 106 -12.30 -10.10 6.78
C VAL A 106 -13.34 -9.99 5.68
N ASN A 107 -13.52 -8.77 5.16
CA ASN A 107 -14.53 -8.47 4.15
C ASN A 107 -13.99 -8.53 2.71
N ASN A 108 -12.67 -8.61 2.54
CA ASN A 108 -11.96 -8.66 1.26
C ASN A 108 -12.39 -7.56 0.27
N ASP A 109 -12.74 -6.39 0.79
CA ASP A 109 -13.13 -5.25 -0.04
C ASP A 109 -11.87 -4.48 -0.44
N ASP A 110 -11.37 -4.74 -1.64
CA ASP A 110 -10.28 -4.02 -2.29
C ASP A 110 -10.75 -3.06 -3.40
N THR A 111 -12.06 -2.79 -3.46
CA THR A 111 -12.68 -2.06 -4.59
C THR A 111 -12.05 -0.68 -4.81
N LEU A 112 -11.84 0.08 -3.73
CA LEU A 112 -11.23 1.42 -3.80
C LEU A 112 -9.77 1.36 -4.24
N ILE A 113 -9.02 0.37 -3.76
CA ILE A 113 -7.61 0.17 -4.12
C ILE A 113 -7.51 -0.21 -5.59
N ARG A 114 -8.32 -1.16 -6.07
CA ARG A 114 -8.36 -1.56 -7.49
C ARG A 114 -8.74 -0.40 -8.39
N SER A 115 -9.77 0.34 -8.02
CA SER A 115 -10.21 1.53 -8.77
C SER A 115 -9.07 2.54 -8.90
N TYR A 116 -8.36 2.81 -7.80
CA TYR A 116 -7.20 3.70 -7.82
C TYR A 116 -6.04 3.16 -8.67
N LEU A 117 -5.70 1.87 -8.55
CA LEU A 117 -4.61 1.26 -9.32
C LEU A 117 -4.88 1.21 -10.83
N ASN A 118 -6.15 1.24 -11.23
CA ASN A 118 -6.58 1.24 -12.62
C ASN A 118 -6.72 2.66 -13.20
N THR A 119 -7.25 3.61 -12.43
CA THR A 119 -7.58 4.95 -12.93
C THR A 119 -6.55 6.02 -12.53
N GLY A 120 -5.79 5.79 -11.47
CA GLY A 120 -4.91 6.77 -10.83
C GLY A 120 -5.62 7.94 -10.15
N ASN A 121 -6.95 7.84 -10.03
CA ASN A 121 -7.82 8.86 -9.46
C ASN A 121 -8.37 8.39 -8.11
N THR A 122 -8.36 9.29 -7.14
CA THR A 122 -8.93 9.08 -5.81
C THR A 122 -9.44 10.42 -5.29
N ASP A 123 -10.51 10.39 -4.52
CA ASP A 123 -11.04 11.57 -3.85
C ASP A 123 -10.12 11.96 -2.68
N ILE A 124 -9.66 13.21 -2.66
CA ILE A 124 -8.82 13.74 -1.58
C ILE A 124 -9.57 13.73 -0.26
N ASN A 125 -10.87 14.06 -0.25
CA ASN A 125 -11.66 14.08 0.98
C ASN A 125 -11.80 12.68 1.59
N LEU A 126 -11.88 11.65 0.75
CA LEU A 126 -11.84 10.26 1.19
C LEU A 126 -10.52 9.95 1.89
N LEU A 127 -9.38 10.33 1.30
CA LEU A 127 -8.06 10.11 1.89
C LEU A 127 -7.89 10.88 3.21
N ILE A 128 -8.36 12.12 3.29
CA ILE A 128 -8.36 12.93 4.51
C ILE A 128 -9.18 12.27 5.61
N ASN A 129 -10.37 11.75 5.29
CA ASN A 129 -11.20 11.05 6.24
C ASN A 129 -10.50 9.79 6.79
N ILE A 130 -9.83 9.03 5.93
CA ILE A 130 -9.04 7.86 6.33
C ILE A 130 -7.91 8.27 7.27
N LEU A 131 -7.13 9.30 6.92
CA LEU A 131 -6.04 9.81 7.74
C LEU A 131 -6.54 10.31 9.10
N SER A 132 -7.66 11.04 9.12
CA SER A 132 -8.29 11.57 10.33
C SER A 132 -8.72 10.44 11.28
N LYS A 133 -9.31 9.36 10.75
CA LYS A 133 -9.64 8.15 11.53
C LYS A 133 -8.42 7.47 12.15
N ASN A 134 -7.25 7.66 11.57
CA ASN A 134 -5.97 7.17 12.08
C ASN A 134 -5.22 8.22 12.93
N GLY A 135 -5.89 9.32 13.32
CA GLY A 135 -5.32 10.37 14.16
C GLY A 135 -4.37 11.32 13.46
N ILE A 136 -4.37 11.35 12.12
CA ILE A 136 -3.50 12.22 11.32
C ILE A 136 -4.30 13.39 10.79
N ASN A 137 -3.92 14.58 11.23
CA ASN A 137 -4.51 15.82 10.76
C ASN A 137 -3.58 16.46 9.71
N ILE A 138 -4.02 16.47 8.46
CA ILE A 138 -3.38 17.15 7.34
C ILE A 138 -4.45 17.92 6.59
N LYS A 139 -4.11 19.09 6.05
CA LYS A 139 -5.08 19.85 5.25
C LYS A 139 -5.26 19.21 3.88
N PRO A 140 -6.44 19.33 3.26
CA PRO A 140 -6.68 18.80 1.91
C PRO A 140 -5.67 19.29 0.88
N GLU A 141 -5.31 20.59 0.93
CA GLU A 141 -4.39 21.21 -0.03
C GLU A 141 -2.97 20.67 0.11
N ASP A 142 -2.52 20.45 1.35
CA ASP A 142 -1.21 19.85 1.64
C ASP A 142 -1.16 18.40 1.13
N LEU A 143 -2.24 17.63 1.32
CA LEU A 143 -2.32 16.25 0.84
C LEU A 143 -2.34 16.19 -0.69
N GLU A 144 -3.09 17.07 -1.34
CA GLU A 144 -3.12 17.18 -2.79
C GLU A 144 -1.73 17.51 -3.34
N GLN A 145 -1.02 18.46 -2.73
CA GLN A 145 0.35 18.79 -3.12
C GLN A 145 1.31 17.61 -2.96
N ILE A 146 1.19 16.83 -1.88
CA ILE A 146 2.00 15.62 -1.67
C ILE A 146 1.75 14.60 -2.79
N ILE A 147 0.47 14.32 -3.08
CA ILE A 147 0.07 13.36 -4.10
C ILE A 147 0.56 13.80 -5.48
N GLN A 148 0.41 15.08 -5.81
CA GLN A 148 0.85 15.63 -7.09
C GLN A 148 2.38 15.62 -7.23
N SER A 149 3.09 16.01 -6.17
CA SER A 149 4.56 15.99 -6.14
C SER A 149 5.11 14.58 -6.32
N SER A 150 4.42 13.57 -5.78
CA SER A 150 4.74 12.15 -5.95
C SER A 150 4.64 11.71 -7.42
N LYS A 151 3.56 12.12 -8.11
CA LYS A 151 3.36 11.87 -9.56
C LYS A 151 4.46 12.52 -10.42
N ASP A 152 4.90 13.72 -10.06
CA ASP A 152 5.92 14.43 -10.83
C ASP A 152 7.34 13.87 -10.67
N LYS A 153 7.67 13.30 -9.50
CA LYS A 153 8.95 12.59 -9.29
C LYS A 153 9.12 11.42 -10.27
N VAL A 154 8.04 10.68 -10.56
CA VAL A 154 8.06 9.58 -11.52
C VAL A 154 8.27 10.10 -12.95
N LYS A 155 7.57 11.18 -13.35
CA LYS A 155 7.78 11.83 -14.66
C LYS A 155 9.21 12.35 -14.84
N ARG A 156 9.88 12.81 -13.79
CA ARG A 156 11.29 13.24 -13.87
C ARG A 156 12.25 12.06 -14.01
N ARG A 157 12.04 10.96 -13.29
CA ARG A 157 12.83 9.72 -13.46
C ARG A 157 12.66 9.13 -14.87
N SER A 158 11.46 9.18 -15.44
CA SER A 158 11.21 8.73 -16.82
C SER A 158 11.86 9.63 -17.89
N ARG A 159 12.01 10.93 -17.62
CA ARG A 159 12.66 11.89 -18.55
C ARG A 159 14.19 11.86 -18.49
N LEU A 160 14.77 11.27 -17.44
CA LEU A 160 16.21 11.06 -17.27
C LEU A 160 16.75 9.85 -18.05
N PHE A 161 15.92 9.18 -18.86
CA PHE A 161 16.38 8.31 -19.94
C PHE A 161 16.33 9.04 -21.30
N PRO A 162 17.19 10.05 -21.58
CA PRO A 162 17.43 10.43 -22.95
C PRO A 162 18.25 9.31 -23.60
N LYS A 163 17.59 8.52 -24.44
CA LYS A 163 18.16 7.88 -25.65
C LYS A 163 19.69 7.63 -25.60
N LEU A 164 20.16 6.66 -24.82
CA LEU A 164 21.50 6.06 -24.98
C LEU A 164 21.42 4.84 -25.92
N LEU A 165 20.82 5.04 -27.09
CA LEU A 165 20.82 4.07 -28.19
C LEU A 165 20.95 4.85 -29.49
N LYS A 166 22.15 5.40 -29.73
CA LYS A 166 22.72 5.68 -31.06
C LYS A 166 24.25 5.77 -30.93
N HIS A 167 24.94 4.64 -31.07
CA HIS A 167 25.94 4.44 -32.12
C HIS A 167 26.43 3.00 -32.10
#